data_AF-A0AA43LC57-F1
#
_entry.id   AF-A0AA43LC57-F1
#
_cell.length_a   1.000
_cell.length_b   1.000
_cell.length_c   1.000
_cell.angle_alpha   90.00
_cell.angle_beta   90.00
_cell.angle_gamma   90.00
#
_symmetry.space_group_name_H-M   'P 1'
#
loop_
_entity.id
_entity.type
_entity.pdbx_description
1 polymer ?
#
loop_
_entity_poly.entity_id
_entity_poly.type
_entity_poly.pdbx_seq_one_letter_code
_entity_poly.pdbx_strand_id
1 'polypeptide(L)'
;MRLKIEEWLTSQIVSEEAGNLLKESIVCYKASAYRAGILFSYLFFQTVLKERILSAKKPDDIPVAKWNAIIQNLRNDDKWDEEVYEAVKRGPGSWVIFNLTDDLRQQVTYWKNRRNDCAHAKTNGIHASHVESLWSFIQYNLPKFVVNGGKAALLEKVRVHFDITLTAPNTDFMYITNEIIHSIYEYDYEEFIVELNQLVGEDTFFDSLYGSERKISFWLKLFGLNDAFDKTLIEYLMVNENLNNAILKSDSSKVVYYREHPQFIRKLWFDGKIEPSILAALFRNDLIPFDQQEEAIESIVISYQRVYPEIIQEEDMNVLIARGLPTIFKRIAFVESRISSFEWANHAKRWLVIWYIKKYGVDEIIVWALTNTFRGDHPWHLRDALKEVFNEDPVLKDSFVMISQEKGYILPTLLGF
;
A
#
# COMPACT_ATOMS: atom_id res chain seq x y z
N MET A 1 -10.40 28.93 18.75
CA MET A 1 -9.10 28.25 18.55
C MET A 1 -9.35 26.76 18.57
N ARG A 2 -8.94 26.02 17.53
CA ARG A 2 -9.01 24.55 17.51
C ARG A 2 -7.77 24.00 18.25
N LEU A 3 -7.96 23.04 19.13
CA LEU A 3 -6.89 22.44 19.93
C LEU A 3 -6.29 21.24 19.20
N LYS A 4 -5.00 20.96 19.39
CA LYS A 4 -4.32 19.78 18.81
C LYS A 4 -5.02 18.46 19.13
N ILE A 5 -5.62 18.34 20.32
CA ILE A 5 -6.36 17.15 20.74
C ILE A 5 -7.64 16.93 19.90
N GLU A 6 -8.25 18.01 19.37
CA GLU A 6 -9.42 17.91 18.49
C GLU A 6 -9.05 17.34 17.12
N GLU A 7 -7.87 17.68 16.62
CA GLU A 7 -7.33 17.11 15.37
C GLU A 7 -6.93 15.65 15.58
N TRP A 8 -6.26 15.36 16.69
CA TRP A 8 -5.90 13.99 17.05
C TRP A 8 -7.13 13.09 17.18
N LEU A 9 -8.19 13.54 17.86
CA LEU A 9 -9.43 12.75 17.99
C LEU A 9 -10.04 12.41 16.63
N THR A 10 -10.00 13.33 15.66
CA THR A 10 -10.53 13.05 14.31
C THR A 10 -9.73 12.00 13.54
N SER A 11 -8.48 11.73 13.93
CA SER A 11 -7.66 10.69 13.31
C SER A 11 -7.72 9.35 14.06
N GLN A 12 -8.44 9.25 15.18
CA GLN A 12 -8.57 8.01 15.94
C GLN A 12 -9.84 7.25 15.57
N ILE A 13 -9.75 5.92 15.58
CA ILE A 13 -10.90 5.02 15.48
C ILE A 13 -11.29 4.63 16.91
N VAL A 14 -12.32 5.28 17.46
CA VAL A 14 -12.87 5.01 18.80
C VAL A 14 -14.40 4.95 18.74
N SER A 15 -15.03 4.31 19.73
CA SER A 15 -16.49 4.29 19.81
C SER A 15 -17.08 5.70 19.92
N GLU A 16 -18.35 5.85 19.55
CA GLU A 16 -19.05 7.12 19.71
C GLU A 16 -19.09 7.57 21.18
N GLU A 17 -19.28 6.62 22.10
CA GLU A 17 -19.26 6.85 23.54
C GLU A 17 -17.90 7.42 24.00
N ALA A 18 -16.80 6.73 23.67
CA ALA A 18 -15.45 7.18 23.99
C ALA A 18 -15.17 8.57 23.36
N GLY A 19 -15.50 8.73 22.08
CA GLY A 19 -15.33 10.00 21.38
C GLY A 19 -16.09 11.16 22.03
N ASN A 20 -17.32 10.92 22.50
CA ASN A 20 -18.13 11.93 23.18
C ASN A 20 -17.53 12.32 24.54
N LEU A 21 -16.99 11.37 25.30
CA LEU A 21 -16.26 11.66 26.55
C LEU A 21 -15.08 12.60 26.32
N LEU A 22 -14.27 12.39 25.28
CA LEU A 22 -13.16 13.31 25.01
C LEU A 22 -13.64 14.68 24.53
N LYS A 23 -14.72 14.75 23.75
CA LYS A 23 -15.36 16.03 23.36
C LYS A 23 -15.86 16.80 24.59
N GLU A 24 -16.49 16.14 25.54
CA GLU A 24 -16.93 16.75 26.81
C GLU A 24 -15.73 17.27 27.61
N SER A 25 -14.65 16.50 27.67
CA SER A 25 -13.40 16.95 28.28
C SER A 25 -12.86 18.25 27.65
N ILE A 26 -12.89 18.34 26.31
CA ILE A 26 -12.46 19.51 25.56
C ILE A 26 -13.36 20.72 25.84
N VAL A 27 -14.68 20.53 25.91
CA VAL A 27 -15.63 21.57 26.30
C VAL A 27 -15.34 22.07 27.71
N CYS A 28 -15.14 21.17 28.68
CA CYS A 28 -14.78 21.53 30.05
C CYS A 28 -13.46 22.31 30.10
N TYR A 29 -12.45 21.89 29.36
CA TYR A 29 -11.16 22.59 29.27
C TYR A 29 -11.33 24.01 28.74
N LYS A 30 -12.08 24.20 27.63
CA LYS A 30 -12.36 25.52 27.04
C LYS A 30 -13.15 26.43 28.00
N ALA A 31 -13.97 25.85 28.87
CA ALA A 31 -14.70 26.56 29.92
C ALA A 31 -13.89 26.74 31.23
N SER A 32 -12.59 26.43 31.24
CA SER A 32 -11.72 26.44 32.42
C SER A 32 -12.18 25.52 33.58
N ALA A 33 -13.06 24.56 33.30
CA ALA A 33 -13.50 23.53 34.24
C ALA A 33 -12.49 22.36 34.25
N TYR A 34 -11.23 22.63 34.61
CA TYR A 34 -10.11 21.69 34.44
C TYR A 34 -10.27 20.36 35.20
N ARG A 35 -10.94 20.36 36.36
CA ARG A 35 -11.25 19.13 37.12
C ARG A 35 -12.17 18.21 36.30
N ALA A 36 -13.22 18.76 35.70
CA ALA A 36 -14.10 18.02 34.81
C ALA A 36 -13.35 17.59 33.53
N GLY A 37 -12.46 18.45 33.02
CA GLY A 37 -11.54 18.10 31.94
C GLY A 37 -10.75 16.82 32.21
N ILE A 38 -10.09 16.71 33.37
CA ILE A 38 -9.37 15.49 33.78
C ILE A 38 -10.31 14.29 33.90
N LEU A 39 -11.47 14.46 34.54
CA LEU A 39 -12.44 13.39 34.75
C LEU A 39 -12.87 12.75 33.43
N PHE A 40 -13.32 13.56 32.47
CA PHE A 40 -13.77 13.09 31.16
C PHE A 40 -12.62 12.56 30.29
N SER A 41 -11.42 13.15 30.37
CA SER A 41 -10.23 12.63 29.68
C SER A 41 -9.82 11.25 30.16
N TYR A 42 -9.80 11.05 31.49
CA TYR A 42 -9.46 9.76 32.07
C TYR A 42 -10.56 8.72 31.79
N LEU A 43 -11.83 9.16 31.79
CA LEU A 43 -12.95 8.29 31.46
C LEU A 43 -12.87 7.82 30.00
N PHE A 44 -12.60 8.72 29.05
CA PHE A 44 -12.29 8.38 27.67
C PHE A 44 -11.19 7.31 27.58
N PHE A 45 -10.06 7.54 28.26
CA PHE A 45 -8.94 6.60 28.28
C PHE A 45 -9.37 5.21 28.79
N GLN A 46 -10.08 5.14 29.92
CA GLN A 46 -10.54 3.86 30.47
C GLN A 46 -11.57 3.17 29.59
N THR A 47 -12.48 3.91 28.95
CA THR A 47 -13.48 3.34 28.03
C THR A 47 -12.80 2.66 26.85
N VAL A 48 -11.79 3.30 26.24
CA VAL A 48 -11.02 2.68 25.15
C VAL A 48 -10.32 1.40 25.63
N LEU A 49 -9.73 1.40 26.83
CA LEU A 49 -9.09 0.20 27.36
C LEU A 49 -10.10 -0.93 27.67
N LYS A 50 -11.26 -0.60 28.22
CA LYS A 50 -12.38 -1.54 28.44
C LYS A 50 -12.79 -2.20 27.13
N GLU A 51 -13.03 -1.40 26.10
CA GLU A 51 -13.45 -1.88 24.78
C GLU A 51 -12.42 -2.83 24.18
N ARG A 52 -11.12 -2.50 24.26
CA ARG A 52 -10.04 -3.38 23.79
C ARG A 52 -10.03 -4.74 24.49
N ILE A 53 -10.26 -4.78 25.80
CA ILE A 53 -10.35 -6.07 26.52
C ILE A 53 -11.59 -6.84 26.09
N LEU A 54 -12.73 -6.16 25.96
CA LEU A 54 -14.01 -6.78 25.57
C LEU A 54 -14.01 -7.33 24.14
N SER A 55 -13.24 -6.72 23.23
CA SER A 55 -13.09 -7.16 21.84
C SER A 55 -11.96 -8.19 21.63
N ALA A 56 -11.07 -8.36 22.62
CA ALA A 56 -9.93 -9.24 22.50
C ALA A 56 -10.30 -10.73 22.67
N LYS A 57 -9.58 -11.60 21.96
CA LYS A 57 -9.55 -13.03 22.30
C LYS A 57 -8.84 -13.20 23.64
N LYS A 58 -9.29 -14.19 24.42
CA LYS A 58 -8.62 -14.57 25.66
C LYS A 58 -7.12 -14.86 25.40
N PRO A 59 -6.19 -14.19 26.08
CA PRO A 59 -4.77 -14.52 26.01
C PRO A 59 -4.50 -15.95 26.51
N ASP A 60 -3.54 -16.65 25.92
CA ASP A 60 -3.32 -18.08 26.19
C ASP A 60 -2.89 -18.37 27.64
N ASP A 61 -2.11 -17.47 28.22
CA ASP A 61 -1.59 -17.51 29.60
C ASP A 61 -2.65 -17.23 30.68
N ILE A 62 -3.87 -16.82 30.29
CA ILE A 62 -4.96 -16.54 31.23
C ILE A 62 -5.94 -17.72 31.28
N PRO A 63 -6.22 -18.29 32.47
CA PRO A 63 -7.25 -19.31 32.64
C PRO A 63 -8.63 -18.80 32.21
N VAL A 64 -9.39 -19.64 31.48
CA VAL A 64 -10.72 -19.29 30.93
C VAL A 64 -11.67 -18.74 31.99
N ALA A 65 -11.75 -19.38 33.16
CA ALA A 65 -12.61 -18.94 34.24
C ALA A 65 -12.27 -17.52 34.73
N LYS A 66 -10.98 -17.17 34.75
CA LYS A 66 -10.51 -15.83 35.17
C LYS A 66 -10.81 -14.79 34.10
N TRP A 67 -10.57 -15.11 32.84
CA TRP A 67 -10.96 -14.25 31.72
C TRP A 67 -12.44 -13.93 31.73
N ASN A 68 -13.30 -14.95 31.87
CA ASN A 68 -14.75 -14.74 31.93
C ASN A 68 -15.16 -13.85 33.10
N ALA A 69 -14.51 -13.96 34.26
CA ALA A 69 -14.77 -13.08 35.40
C ALA A 69 -14.38 -11.62 35.10
N ILE A 70 -13.23 -11.39 34.45
CA ILE A 70 -12.80 -10.04 34.01
C ILE A 70 -13.85 -9.45 33.06
N ILE A 71 -14.27 -10.20 32.04
CA ILE A 71 -15.27 -9.75 31.07
C ILE A 71 -16.62 -9.43 31.75
N GLN A 72 -17.04 -10.21 32.73
CA GLN A 72 -18.26 -9.94 33.50
C GLN A 72 -18.14 -8.67 34.35
N ASN A 73 -17.00 -8.46 35.02
CA ASN A 73 -16.76 -7.23 35.79
C ASN A 73 -16.71 -5.98 34.88
N LEU A 74 -16.15 -6.10 33.68
CA LEU A 74 -16.12 -5.01 32.69
C LEU A 74 -17.50 -4.64 32.14
N ARG A 75 -18.46 -5.55 32.18
CA ARG A 75 -19.87 -5.31 31.80
C ARG A 75 -20.73 -4.83 32.96
N ASN A 76 -20.16 -4.72 34.16
CA ASN A 76 -20.85 -4.24 35.34
C ASN A 76 -20.50 -2.77 35.61
N ASP A 77 -21.50 -1.90 35.58
CA ASP A 77 -21.33 -0.44 35.68
C ASP A 77 -20.67 0.01 36.99
N ASP A 78 -20.81 -0.77 38.07
CA ASP A 78 -20.21 -0.45 39.38
C ASP A 78 -18.77 -0.95 39.54
N LYS A 79 -18.27 -1.75 38.60
CA LYS A 79 -16.97 -2.45 38.74
C LYS A 79 -16.00 -2.21 37.60
N TRP A 80 -16.49 -1.82 36.43
CA TRP A 80 -15.68 -1.84 35.22
C TRP A 80 -14.47 -0.89 35.30
N ASP A 81 -14.60 0.27 35.95
CA ASP A 81 -13.54 1.26 36.03
C ASP A 81 -12.34 0.75 36.86
N GLU A 82 -12.63 0.05 37.96
CA GLU A 82 -11.61 -0.60 38.79
C GLU A 82 -11.05 -1.86 38.09
N GLU A 83 -11.86 -2.65 37.39
CA GLU A 83 -11.37 -3.84 36.67
C GLU A 83 -10.42 -3.44 35.51
N VAL A 84 -10.71 -2.37 34.77
CA VAL A 84 -9.79 -1.83 33.75
C VAL A 84 -8.45 -1.45 34.39
N TYR A 85 -8.48 -0.77 35.54
CA TYR A 85 -7.27 -0.38 36.23
C TYR A 85 -6.46 -1.59 36.72
N GLU A 86 -7.12 -2.58 37.30
CA GLU A 86 -6.45 -3.82 37.72
C GLU A 86 -5.89 -4.59 36.53
N ALA A 87 -6.55 -4.57 35.36
CA ALA A 87 -6.00 -5.13 34.12
C ALA A 87 -4.70 -4.44 33.67
N VAL A 88 -4.61 -3.11 33.79
CA VAL A 88 -3.41 -2.32 33.49
C VAL A 88 -2.28 -2.57 34.49
N LYS A 89 -2.62 -2.67 35.77
CA LYS A 89 -1.67 -2.78 36.87
C LYS A 89 -0.95 -4.13 36.92
N ARG A 90 -1.55 -5.19 36.38
CA ARG A 90 -0.93 -6.53 36.34
C ARG A 90 0.42 -6.49 35.62
N GLY A 91 1.45 -6.97 36.30
CA GLY A 91 2.83 -7.03 35.82
C GLY A 91 3.37 -8.45 35.72
N PRO A 92 4.68 -8.58 35.40
CA PRO A 92 5.36 -9.88 35.30
C PRO A 92 5.15 -10.72 36.57
N GLY A 93 4.73 -11.98 36.42
CA GLY A 93 4.39 -12.87 37.54
C GLY A 93 2.89 -12.98 37.84
N SER A 94 2.03 -12.28 37.09
CA SER A 94 0.58 -12.46 37.07
C SER A 94 0.07 -12.68 35.62
N TRP A 95 -1.24 -12.82 35.44
CA TRP A 95 -1.90 -12.87 34.13
C TRP A 95 -1.84 -11.49 33.47
N VAL A 96 -0.90 -11.27 32.56
CA VAL A 96 -0.67 -9.98 31.93
C VAL A 96 -1.70 -9.77 30.82
N ILE A 97 -2.59 -8.78 31.02
CA ILE A 97 -3.58 -8.40 30.00
C ILE A 97 -2.96 -7.40 29.03
N PHE A 98 -2.36 -6.33 29.56
CA PHE A 98 -1.61 -5.36 28.76
C PHE A 98 -0.11 -5.51 29.03
N ASN A 99 0.69 -5.70 27.97
CA ASN A 99 2.14 -5.82 28.11
C ASN A 99 2.79 -4.43 28.24
N LEU A 100 2.72 -3.87 29.45
CA LEU A 100 3.23 -2.54 29.76
C LEU A 100 4.58 -2.62 30.49
N THR A 101 5.38 -1.57 30.39
CA THR A 101 6.52 -1.38 31.29
C THR A 101 6.03 -0.99 32.69
N ASP A 102 6.83 -1.27 33.72
CA ASP A 102 6.48 -0.85 35.09
C ASP A 102 6.39 0.68 35.21
N ASP A 103 7.22 1.40 34.46
CA ASP A 103 7.14 2.86 34.36
C ASP A 103 5.77 3.32 33.81
N LEU A 104 5.30 2.72 32.71
CA LEU A 104 4.01 3.08 32.13
C LEU A 104 2.83 2.72 33.07
N ARG A 105 2.94 1.61 33.81
CA ARG A 105 1.96 1.29 34.87
C ARG A 105 1.91 2.37 35.95
N GLN A 106 3.07 2.84 36.41
CA GLN A 106 3.16 3.92 37.40
C GLN A 106 2.58 5.24 36.87
N GLN A 107 2.81 5.57 35.60
CA GLN A 107 2.21 6.75 34.97
C GLN A 107 0.67 6.66 34.93
N VAL A 108 0.09 5.49 34.64
CA VAL A 108 -1.37 5.30 34.72
C VAL A 108 -1.86 5.46 36.16
N THR A 109 -1.16 4.89 37.15
CA THR A 109 -1.48 5.08 38.57
C THR A 109 -1.46 6.56 38.97
N TYR A 110 -0.49 7.34 38.48
CA TYR A 110 -0.45 8.78 38.68
C TYR A 110 -1.74 9.46 38.17
N TRP A 111 -2.18 9.13 36.95
CA TRP A 111 -3.41 9.71 36.40
C TRP A 111 -4.69 9.26 37.11
N LYS A 112 -4.76 8.00 37.55
CA LYS A 112 -5.85 7.52 38.44
C LYS A 112 -5.93 8.39 39.70
N ASN A 113 -4.78 8.65 40.33
CA ASN A 113 -4.72 9.44 41.55
C ASN A 113 -5.14 10.90 41.30
N ARG A 114 -4.74 11.50 40.17
CA ARG A 114 -5.18 12.85 39.77
C ARG A 114 -6.69 12.92 39.48
N ARG A 115 -7.26 11.90 38.84
CA ARG A 115 -8.72 11.76 38.66
C ARG A 115 -9.44 11.72 40.00
N ASN A 116 -8.93 10.94 40.96
CA ASN A 116 -9.50 10.86 42.31
C ASN A 116 -9.41 12.19 43.08
N ASP A 117 -8.32 12.95 42.91
CA ASP A 117 -8.21 14.29 43.48
C ASP A 117 -9.29 15.25 42.93
N CYS A 118 -9.61 15.12 41.63
CA CYS A 118 -10.68 15.89 40.99
C CYS A 118 -12.07 15.49 41.51
N ALA A 119 -12.35 14.19 41.61
CA ALA A 119 -13.65 13.66 42.04
C ALA A 119 -13.97 13.97 43.51
N HIS A 120 -12.97 13.87 44.40
CA HIS A 120 -13.15 14.12 45.84
C HIS A 120 -12.80 15.55 46.27
N ALA A 121 -12.63 16.45 45.30
CA ALA A 121 -12.34 17.86 45.52
C ALA A 121 -11.18 18.16 46.49
N LYS A 122 -10.12 17.34 46.46
CA LYS A 122 -8.96 17.51 47.35
C LYS A 122 -8.25 18.86 47.13
N THR A 123 -7.41 19.25 48.08
CA THR A 123 -6.75 20.57 48.14
C THR A 123 -5.73 20.83 47.01
N ASN A 124 -5.34 19.80 46.25
CA ASN A 124 -4.42 19.95 45.13
C ASN A 124 -5.04 20.80 44.00
N GLY A 125 -4.30 21.80 43.53
CA GLY A 125 -4.69 22.63 42.40
C GLY A 125 -4.68 21.84 41.09
N ILE A 126 -5.75 21.98 40.29
CA ILE A 126 -5.85 21.40 38.94
C ILE A 126 -5.94 22.57 37.96
N HIS A 127 -5.03 22.59 37.00
CA HIS A 127 -4.83 23.67 36.04
C HIS A 127 -4.83 23.13 34.61
N ALA A 128 -4.92 24.02 33.62
CA ALA A 128 -4.86 23.68 32.19
C ALA A 128 -3.70 22.73 31.83
N SER A 129 -2.51 22.97 32.38
CA SER A 129 -1.31 22.15 32.15
C SER A 129 -1.45 20.69 32.56
N HIS A 130 -2.31 20.38 33.54
CA HIS A 130 -2.58 19.00 33.93
C HIS A 130 -3.43 18.29 32.88
N VAL A 131 -4.42 18.98 32.31
CA VAL A 131 -5.28 18.44 31.25
C VAL A 131 -4.47 18.20 29.99
N GLU A 132 -3.65 19.18 29.59
CA GLU A 132 -2.76 19.07 28.44
C GLU A 132 -1.71 17.95 28.59
N SER A 133 -1.16 17.79 29.79
CA SER A 133 -0.26 16.68 30.12
C SER A 133 -0.96 15.32 30.03
N LEU A 134 -2.21 15.22 30.48
CA LEU A 134 -2.99 13.97 30.35
C LEU A 134 -3.31 13.67 28.89
N TRP A 135 -3.69 14.68 28.10
CA TRP A 135 -3.89 14.53 26.67
C TRP A 135 -2.62 14.06 25.98
N SER A 136 -1.48 14.68 26.28
CA SER A 136 -0.18 14.24 25.75
C SER A 136 0.09 12.78 26.13
N PHE A 137 -0.10 12.41 27.40
CA PHE A 137 0.05 11.03 27.85
C PHE A 137 -0.82 10.06 27.04
N ILE A 138 -2.10 10.38 26.85
CA ILE A 138 -3.04 9.56 26.08
C ILE A 138 -2.56 9.44 24.62
N GLN A 139 -2.24 10.56 23.97
CA GLN A 139 -1.82 10.59 22.58
C GLN A 139 -0.57 9.72 22.33
N TYR A 140 0.41 9.77 23.23
CA TYR A 140 1.68 9.05 23.06
C TYR A 140 1.67 7.61 23.59
N ASN A 141 0.75 7.26 24.49
CA ASN A 141 0.79 5.95 25.15
C ASN A 141 -0.44 5.08 24.89
N LEU A 142 -1.59 5.63 24.49
CA LEU A 142 -2.78 4.82 24.20
C LEU A 142 -2.50 3.68 23.18
N PRO A 143 -1.71 3.86 22.10
CA PRO A 143 -1.37 2.75 21.19
C PRO A 143 -0.66 1.57 21.86
N LYS A 144 0.08 1.79 22.96
CA LYS A 144 0.87 0.76 23.66
C LYS A 144 0.01 -0.21 24.49
N PHE A 145 -1.26 0.10 24.74
CA PHE A 145 -2.17 -0.75 25.50
C PHE A 145 -2.79 -1.83 24.61
N VAL A 146 -1.93 -2.76 24.17
CA VAL A 146 -2.28 -3.92 23.34
C VAL A 146 -2.58 -5.11 24.26
N VAL A 147 -3.68 -5.83 23.99
CA VAL A 147 -4.01 -7.04 24.76
C VAL A 147 -3.08 -8.19 24.35
N ASN A 148 -2.50 -8.86 25.33
CA ASN A 148 -1.59 -10.00 25.12
C ASN A 148 -2.27 -11.08 24.25
N GLY A 149 -1.57 -11.66 23.26
CA GLY A 149 -2.14 -12.62 22.31
C GLY A 149 -2.85 -12.03 21.07
N GLY A 150 -2.81 -10.70 20.88
CA GLY A 150 -3.42 -10.01 19.73
C GLY A 150 -2.94 -10.50 18.36
N LYS A 151 -1.62 -10.75 18.18
CA LYS A 151 -1.04 -11.26 16.92
C LYS A 151 -1.69 -12.59 16.48
N ALA A 152 -1.65 -13.61 17.33
CA ALA A 152 -2.20 -14.93 17.04
C ALA A 152 -3.72 -14.90 16.81
N ALA A 153 -4.45 -14.07 17.58
CA ALA A 153 -5.88 -13.88 17.37
C ALA A 153 -6.18 -13.22 16.02
N LEU A 154 -5.37 -12.24 15.61
CA LEU A 154 -5.55 -11.54 14.34
C LEU A 154 -5.20 -12.42 13.15
N LEU A 155 -4.13 -13.22 13.24
CA LEU A 155 -3.79 -14.23 12.23
C LEU A 155 -4.90 -15.27 12.07
N GLU A 156 -5.51 -15.72 13.17
CA GLU A 156 -6.68 -16.63 13.09
C GLU A 156 -7.90 -15.95 12.45
N LYS A 157 -8.13 -14.65 12.72
CA LYS A 157 -9.18 -13.88 12.02
C LYS A 157 -8.93 -13.83 10.51
N VAL A 158 -7.69 -13.58 10.10
CA VAL A 158 -7.30 -13.61 8.68
C VAL A 158 -7.56 -15.00 8.09
N ARG A 159 -7.08 -16.05 8.76
CA ARG A 159 -7.26 -17.44 8.30
C ARG A 159 -8.73 -17.79 8.08
N VAL A 160 -9.60 -17.47 9.04
CA VAL A 160 -11.05 -17.73 8.94
C VAL A 160 -11.70 -16.86 7.86
N HIS A 161 -11.26 -15.61 7.69
CA HIS A 161 -11.83 -14.68 6.73
C HIS A 161 -11.57 -15.07 5.27
N PHE A 162 -10.37 -15.62 5.00
CA PHE A 162 -9.98 -16.06 3.66
C PHE A 162 -10.31 -17.52 3.36
N ASP A 163 -10.76 -18.30 4.35
CA ASP A 163 -11.35 -19.62 4.15
C ASP A 163 -12.77 -19.48 3.56
N ILE A 164 -12.92 -19.78 2.27
CA ILE A 164 -14.21 -19.68 1.55
C ILE A 164 -15.28 -20.64 2.07
N THR A 165 -14.90 -21.66 2.85
CA THR A 165 -15.85 -22.59 3.49
C THR A 165 -16.46 -22.00 4.77
N LEU A 166 -15.80 -20.99 5.34
CA LEU A 166 -16.20 -20.33 6.59
C LEU A 166 -16.74 -18.92 6.36
N THR A 167 -16.17 -18.18 5.41
CA THR A 167 -16.50 -16.77 5.15
C THR A 167 -16.79 -16.54 3.68
N ALA A 168 -17.92 -15.88 3.37
CA ALA A 168 -18.30 -15.60 2.00
C ALA A 168 -17.24 -14.71 1.29
N PRO A 169 -16.92 -14.96 0.00
CA PRO A 169 -15.87 -14.23 -0.74
C PRO A 169 -16.01 -12.71 -0.77
N ASN A 170 -17.23 -12.19 -0.65
CA ASN A 170 -17.50 -10.74 -0.71
C ASN A 170 -17.56 -10.07 0.67
N THR A 171 -17.21 -10.79 1.73
CA THR A 171 -17.19 -10.23 3.09
C THR A 171 -16.06 -9.22 3.21
N ASP A 172 -16.35 -8.06 3.79
CA ASP A 172 -15.39 -6.99 4.04
C ASP A 172 -14.35 -7.39 5.10
N PHE A 173 -13.07 -7.12 4.80
CA PHE A 173 -11.94 -7.41 5.68
C PHE A 173 -11.46 -6.18 6.49
N MET A 174 -12.09 -5.01 6.34
CA MET A 174 -11.64 -3.79 7.05
C MET A 174 -11.63 -3.94 8.58
N TYR A 175 -12.48 -4.80 9.15
CA TYR A 175 -12.44 -5.08 10.59
C TYR A 175 -11.10 -5.70 11.03
N ILE A 176 -10.40 -6.42 10.15
CA ILE A 176 -9.08 -6.99 10.44
C ILE A 176 -8.01 -5.90 10.32
N THR A 177 -8.00 -5.15 9.21
CA THR A 177 -6.95 -4.16 8.95
C THR A 177 -6.95 -3.04 10.00
N ASN A 178 -8.12 -2.63 10.48
CA ASN A 178 -8.26 -1.64 11.55
C ASN A 178 -7.74 -2.14 12.91
N GLU A 179 -7.70 -3.45 13.14
CA GLU A 179 -7.21 -4.02 14.39
C GLU A 179 -5.68 -4.15 14.44
N ILE A 180 -5.00 -4.24 13.29
CA ILE A 180 -3.55 -4.49 13.19
C ILE A 180 -2.75 -3.50 14.06
N ILE A 181 -3.01 -2.20 13.92
CA ILE A 181 -2.28 -1.14 14.63
C ILE A 181 -2.50 -1.14 16.14
N HIS A 182 -3.52 -1.85 16.63
CA HIS A 182 -3.88 -1.92 18.05
C HIS A 182 -3.63 -3.30 18.66
N SER A 183 -3.27 -4.29 17.85
CA SER A 183 -3.20 -5.69 18.26
C SER A 183 -1.79 -6.28 18.17
N ILE A 184 -0.85 -5.55 17.58
CA ILE A 184 0.51 -6.03 17.30
C ILE A 184 1.54 -4.98 17.72
N TYR A 185 2.61 -5.42 18.37
CA TYR A 185 3.75 -4.59 18.72
C TYR A 185 4.60 -4.28 17.49
N GLU A 186 5.23 -3.11 17.46
CA GLU A 186 6.11 -2.72 16.33
C GLU A 186 7.23 -3.74 16.08
N TYR A 187 7.83 -4.31 17.14
CA TYR A 187 8.89 -5.31 17.02
C TYR A 187 8.38 -6.67 16.48
N ASP A 188 7.07 -6.91 16.49
CA ASP A 188 6.44 -8.13 15.97
C ASP A 188 5.92 -7.94 14.53
N TYR A 189 6.04 -6.75 13.92
CA TYR A 189 5.52 -6.48 12.58
C TYR A 189 6.17 -7.36 11.51
N GLU A 190 7.49 -7.57 11.57
CA GLU A 190 8.20 -8.40 10.59
C GLU A 190 7.68 -9.83 10.63
N GLU A 191 7.66 -10.43 11.81
CA GLU A 191 7.16 -11.80 12.02
C GLU A 191 5.69 -11.92 11.60
N PHE A 192 4.85 -10.95 11.98
CA PHE A 192 3.45 -10.92 11.56
C PHE A 192 3.27 -10.87 10.04
N ILE A 193 4.02 -10.02 9.33
CA ILE A 193 3.91 -9.90 7.86
C ILE A 193 4.34 -11.20 7.18
N VAL A 194 5.38 -11.86 7.70
CA VAL A 194 5.82 -13.18 7.21
C VAL A 194 4.72 -14.22 7.39
N GLU A 195 4.15 -14.34 8.60
CA GLU A 195 3.05 -15.27 8.88
C GLU A 195 1.79 -14.94 8.06
N LEU A 196 1.50 -13.65 7.87
CA LEU A 196 0.39 -13.18 7.06
C LEU A 196 0.53 -13.60 5.60
N ASN A 197 1.72 -13.49 5.02
CA ASN A 197 1.98 -13.97 3.66
C ASN A 197 1.92 -15.49 3.55
N GLN A 198 2.25 -16.25 4.59
CA GLN A 198 2.04 -17.70 4.59
C GLN A 198 0.54 -18.04 4.55
N LEU A 199 -0.28 -17.33 5.33
CA LEU A 199 -1.73 -17.55 5.37
C LEU A 199 -2.47 -17.10 4.11
N VAL A 200 -2.08 -15.96 3.55
CA VAL A 200 -2.78 -15.35 2.41
C VAL A 200 -2.15 -15.77 1.08
N GLY A 201 -0.83 -15.97 1.05
CA GLY A 201 -0.04 -16.22 -0.16
C GLY A 201 0.01 -17.68 -0.61
N GLU A 202 -0.34 -18.65 0.23
CA GLU A 202 -0.41 -20.06 -0.15
C GLU A 202 -1.85 -20.48 -0.50
N ASP A 203 -2.23 -20.35 -1.77
CA ASP A 203 -3.25 -21.25 -2.34
C ASP A 203 -2.67 -22.00 -3.54
N THR A 204 -2.30 -23.24 -3.25
CA THR A 204 -2.59 -24.46 -4.00
C THR A 204 -2.80 -24.35 -5.52
N PHE A 205 -1.73 -24.68 -6.25
CA PHE A 205 -1.70 -25.62 -7.38
C PHE A 205 -2.38 -25.26 -8.72
N PHE A 206 -3.35 -24.32 -8.82
CA PHE A 206 -4.01 -24.06 -10.11
C PHE A 206 -4.43 -22.62 -10.44
N ASP A 207 -4.23 -21.64 -9.55
CA ASP A 207 -4.38 -20.22 -9.89
C ASP A 207 -3.04 -19.52 -9.75
N SER A 208 -2.76 -18.52 -10.60
CA SER A 208 -1.57 -17.69 -10.47
C SER A 208 -1.42 -17.25 -9.01
N LEU A 209 -0.20 -17.25 -8.46
CA LEU A 209 0.12 -17.11 -7.02
C LEU A 209 -0.53 -15.93 -6.27
N TYR A 210 -1.27 -15.04 -6.93
CA TYR A 210 -2.09 -13.97 -6.36
C TYR A 210 -3.40 -13.73 -7.14
N GLY A 211 -4.00 -14.77 -7.70
CA GLY A 211 -5.11 -14.71 -8.65
C GLY A 211 -6.47 -14.25 -8.12
N SER A 212 -6.61 -13.98 -6.82
CA SER A 212 -7.82 -13.34 -6.30
C SER A 212 -7.58 -11.85 -6.03
N GLU A 213 -8.27 -11.00 -6.79
CA GLU A 213 -8.32 -9.54 -6.58
C GLU A 213 -8.57 -9.19 -5.10
N ARG A 214 -9.30 -10.05 -4.38
CA ARG A 214 -9.57 -9.92 -2.93
C ARG A 214 -8.28 -9.95 -2.08
N LYS A 215 -7.37 -10.89 -2.32
CA LYS A 215 -6.12 -11.01 -1.55
C LYS A 215 -5.20 -9.82 -1.81
N ILE A 216 -5.06 -9.41 -3.08
CA ILE A 216 -4.29 -8.21 -3.41
C ILE A 216 -4.94 -6.95 -2.84
N SER A 217 -6.26 -6.84 -2.89
CA SER A 217 -6.99 -5.74 -2.25
C SER A 217 -6.73 -5.67 -0.75
N PHE A 218 -6.61 -6.81 -0.07
CA PHE A 218 -6.25 -6.86 1.34
C PHE A 218 -4.83 -6.33 1.60
N TRP A 219 -3.83 -6.77 0.83
CA TRP A 219 -2.48 -6.23 0.90
C TRP A 219 -2.43 -4.72 0.64
N LEU A 220 -3.19 -4.23 -0.35
CA LEU A 220 -3.27 -2.80 -0.65
C LEU A 220 -3.84 -1.97 0.52
N LYS A 221 -4.68 -2.55 1.37
CA LYS A 221 -5.21 -1.88 2.57
C LYS A 221 -4.26 -1.90 3.77
N LEU A 222 -3.15 -2.63 3.69
CA LEU A 222 -2.12 -2.61 4.75
C LEU A 222 -1.20 -1.39 4.66
N PHE A 223 -1.14 -0.75 3.49
CA PHE A 223 -0.40 0.50 3.32
C PHE A 223 -1.12 1.66 4.02
N GLY A 224 -0.38 2.50 4.71
CA GLY A 224 -0.89 3.69 5.39
C GLY A 224 -1.51 3.40 6.75
N LEU A 225 -1.26 2.23 7.33
CA LEU A 225 -1.73 1.90 8.68
C LEU A 225 -1.03 2.74 9.74
N ASN A 226 0.31 2.79 9.69
CA ASN A 226 1.16 3.75 10.39
C ASN A 226 2.60 3.69 9.82
N ASP A 227 3.41 4.72 10.08
CA ASP A 227 4.77 4.85 9.54
C ASP A 227 5.69 3.66 9.87
N ALA A 228 5.59 3.11 11.08
CA ALA A 228 6.44 1.99 11.51
C ALA A 228 6.06 0.70 10.76
N PHE A 229 4.77 0.43 10.62
CA PHE A 229 4.27 -0.73 9.89
C PHE A 229 4.59 -0.63 8.39
N ASP A 230 4.39 0.54 7.79
CA ASP A 230 4.69 0.79 6.38
C ASP A 230 6.16 0.55 6.08
N LYS A 231 7.06 1.01 6.95
CA LYS A 231 8.49 0.76 6.82
C LYS A 231 8.80 -0.74 6.79
N THR A 232 8.29 -1.50 7.76
CA THR A 232 8.51 -2.96 7.82
C THR A 232 7.88 -3.69 6.63
N LEU A 233 6.71 -3.25 6.17
CA LEU A 233 6.05 -3.78 4.98
C LEU A 233 6.88 -3.56 3.72
N ILE A 234 7.44 -2.37 3.53
CA ILE A 234 8.30 -2.06 2.38
C ILE A 234 9.58 -2.87 2.40
N GLU A 235 10.22 -3.01 3.56
CA GLU A 235 11.40 -3.87 3.75
C GLU A 235 11.11 -5.31 3.34
N TYR A 236 9.95 -5.84 3.73
CA TYR A 236 9.51 -7.19 3.32
C TYR A 236 9.24 -7.29 1.82
N LEU A 237 8.49 -6.35 1.23
CA LEU A 237 8.11 -6.36 -0.18
C LEU A 237 9.32 -6.24 -1.12
N MET A 238 10.35 -5.49 -0.74
CA MET A 238 11.58 -5.39 -1.54
C MET A 238 12.31 -6.74 -1.70
N VAL A 239 12.11 -7.67 -0.76
CA VAL A 239 12.68 -9.03 -0.80
C VAL A 239 11.70 -10.03 -1.44
N ASN A 240 10.39 -9.82 -1.30
CA ASN A 240 9.35 -10.65 -1.90
C ASN A 240 8.89 -10.10 -3.27
N GLU A 241 9.71 -10.31 -4.30
CA GLU A 241 9.48 -9.76 -5.65
C GLU A 241 8.11 -10.16 -6.26
N ASN A 242 7.63 -11.37 -5.99
CA ASN A 242 6.37 -11.86 -6.55
C ASN A 242 5.17 -11.08 -6.01
N LEU A 243 5.06 -10.96 -4.68
CA LEU A 243 4.01 -10.19 -4.04
C LEU A 243 4.11 -8.72 -4.43
N ASN A 244 5.32 -8.17 -4.40
CA ASN A 244 5.59 -6.79 -4.77
C ASN A 244 5.13 -6.46 -6.18
N ASN A 245 5.48 -7.30 -7.16
CA ASN A 245 5.06 -7.12 -8.54
C ASN A 245 3.53 -7.22 -8.69
N ALA A 246 2.88 -8.14 -7.97
CA ALA A 246 1.42 -8.25 -7.99
C ALA A 246 0.72 -7.01 -7.42
N ILE A 247 1.23 -6.46 -6.31
CA ILE A 247 0.73 -5.22 -5.71
C ILE A 247 0.92 -4.04 -6.66
N LEU A 248 2.13 -3.82 -7.18
CA LEU A 248 2.43 -2.69 -8.06
C LEU A 248 1.69 -2.75 -9.39
N LYS A 249 1.44 -3.96 -9.90
CA LYS A 249 0.59 -4.18 -11.08
C LYS A 249 -0.86 -3.80 -10.81
N SER A 250 -1.38 -4.16 -9.65
CA SER A 250 -2.76 -3.85 -9.26
C SER A 250 -2.96 -2.36 -8.95
N ASP A 251 -1.97 -1.71 -8.34
CA ASP A 251 -2.01 -0.28 -8.03
C ASP A 251 -0.60 0.32 -8.10
N SER A 252 -0.26 0.87 -9.27
CA SER A 252 1.04 1.47 -9.52
C SER A 252 1.30 2.73 -8.70
N SER A 253 0.28 3.34 -8.06
CA SER A 253 0.48 4.49 -7.17
C SER A 253 1.32 4.12 -5.95
N LYS A 254 1.38 2.84 -5.57
CA LYS A 254 2.12 2.36 -4.40
C LYS A 254 3.64 2.50 -4.53
N VAL A 255 4.16 2.81 -5.72
CA VAL A 255 5.60 3.13 -5.90
C VAL A 255 6.09 4.27 -5.01
N VAL A 256 5.20 5.17 -4.55
CA VAL A 256 5.56 6.29 -3.68
C VAL A 256 6.16 5.87 -2.34
N TYR A 257 5.81 4.69 -1.84
CA TYR A 257 6.32 4.18 -0.57
C TYR A 257 7.81 3.78 -0.66
N TYR A 258 8.36 3.61 -1.87
CA TYR A 258 9.76 3.26 -2.10
C TYR A 258 10.67 4.47 -2.26
N ARG A 259 10.19 5.70 -2.03
CA ARG A 259 10.94 6.96 -2.24
C ARG A 259 12.30 6.97 -1.55
N GLU A 260 12.38 6.43 -0.34
CA GLU A 260 13.62 6.36 0.45
C GLU A 260 14.54 5.19 0.04
N HIS A 261 14.20 4.45 -1.02
CA HIS A 261 14.92 3.26 -1.51
C HIS A 261 15.36 3.41 -2.99
N PRO A 262 16.26 4.36 -3.32
CA PRO A 262 16.65 4.66 -4.71
C PRO A 262 17.31 3.48 -5.44
N GLN A 263 18.04 2.62 -4.72
CA GLN A 263 18.64 1.41 -5.31
C GLN A 263 17.58 0.40 -5.74
N PHE A 264 16.52 0.24 -4.95
CA PHE A 264 15.38 -0.60 -5.30
C PHE A 264 14.61 -0.02 -6.48
N ILE A 265 14.34 1.30 -6.48
CA ILE A 265 13.70 1.98 -7.62
C ILE A 265 14.50 1.74 -8.91
N ARG A 266 15.83 1.89 -8.86
CA ARG A 266 16.69 1.60 -10.01
C ARG A 266 16.53 0.15 -10.48
N LYS A 267 16.65 -0.82 -9.57
CA LYS A 267 16.46 -2.24 -9.90
C LYS A 267 15.11 -2.49 -10.58
N LEU A 268 14.04 -1.89 -10.05
CA LEU A 268 12.67 -2.09 -10.52
C LEU A 268 12.51 -1.77 -12.02
N TRP A 269 13.07 -0.66 -12.52
CA TRP A 269 12.96 -0.30 -13.93
C TRP A 269 14.14 -0.78 -14.80
N PHE A 270 15.30 -1.06 -14.20
CA PHE A 270 16.50 -1.45 -14.94
C PHE A 270 16.43 -2.90 -15.45
N ASP A 271 15.78 -3.81 -14.71
CA ASP A 271 15.72 -5.23 -15.04
C ASP A 271 14.89 -5.54 -16.32
N GLY A 272 14.30 -4.52 -16.96
CA GLY A 272 13.61 -4.61 -18.25
C GLY A 272 12.29 -5.38 -18.23
N LYS A 273 11.80 -5.75 -17.03
CA LYS A 273 10.54 -6.46 -16.79
C LYS A 273 9.44 -5.57 -16.20
N ILE A 274 9.68 -4.27 -16.14
CA ILE A 274 8.75 -3.31 -15.56
C ILE A 274 7.52 -3.12 -16.45
N GLU A 275 6.32 -3.20 -15.87
CA GLU A 275 5.11 -2.85 -16.59
C GLU A 275 5.06 -1.34 -16.90
N PRO A 276 4.56 -0.93 -18.08
CA PRO A 276 4.50 0.48 -18.47
C PRO A 276 3.78 1.39 -17.47
N SER A 277 2.73 0.89 -16.81
CA SER A 277 1.97 1.63 -15.78
C SER A 277 2.82 1.91 -14.54
N ILE A 278 3.68 0.98 -14.15
CA ILE A 278 4.62 1.15 -13.03
C ILE A 278 5.69 2.18 -13.41
N LEU A 279 6.27 2.07 -14.61
CA LEU A 279 7.24 3.04 -15.10
C LEU A 279 6.65 4.47 -15.20
N ALA A 280 5.42 4.59 -15.71
CA ALA A 280 4.71 5.86 -15.74
C ALA A 280 4.47 6.42 -14.33
N ALA A 281 4.10 5.58 -13.35
CA ALA A 281 3.93 6.00 -11.96
C ALA A 281 5.25 6.48 -11.33
N LEU A 282 6.39 5.85 -11.65
CA LEU A 282 7.71 6.31 -11.20
C LEU A 282 8.01 7.73 -11.74
N PHE A 283 7.71 8.00 -13.02
CA PHE A 283 7.87 9.31 -13.62
C PHE A 283 6.90 10.37 -13.08
N ARG A 284 5.64 10.00 -12.80
CA ARG A 284 4.64 10.91 -12.22
C ARG A 284 5.01 11.38 -10.83
N ASN A 285 5.74 10.56 -10.08
CA ASN A 285 6.13 10.85 -8.70
C ASN A 285 7.59 11.33 -8.58
N ASP A 286 8.25 11.63 -9.71
CA ASP A 286 9.64 12.07 -9.81
C ASP A 286 10.62 11.17 -9.04
N LEU A 287 10.41 9.85 -9.13
CA LEU A 287 11.22 8.84 -8.44
C LEU A 287 12.47 8.41 -9.23
N ILE A 288 12.54 8.75 -10.52
CA ILE A 288 13.69 8.47 -11.37
C ILE A 288 14.54 9.75 -11.50
N PRO A 289 15.83 9.72 -11.08
CA PRO A 289 16.74 10.85 -11.24
C PRO A 289 16.78 11.36 -12.68
N PHE A 290 16.92 12.68 -12.86
CA PHE A 290 16.86 13.33 -14.17
C PHE A 290 17.85 12.72 -15.19
N ASP A 291 19.06 12.41 -14.75
CA ASP A 291 20.14 11.81 -15.53
C ASP A 291 19.89 10.34 -15.92
N GLN A 292 18.88 9.68 -15.34
CA GLN A 292 18.51 8.28 -15.59
C GLN A 292 17.19 8.13 -16.36
N GLN A 293 16.50 9.23 -16.67
CA GLN A 293 15.16 9.16 -17.29
C GLN A 293 15.20 8.59 -18.71
N GLU A 294 16.19 8.98 -19.52
CA GLU A 294 16.37 8.42 -20.87
C GLU A 294 16.68 6.93 -20.81
N GLU A 295 17.61 6.53 -19.93
CA GLU A 295 17.99 5.12 -19.70
C GLU A 295 16.77 4.26 -19.31
N ALA A 296 15.87 4.78 -18.47
CA ALA A 296 14.67 4.08 -18.04
C ALA A 296 13.64 3.87 -19.17
N ILE A 297 13.50 4.82 -20.10
CA ILE A 297 12.68 4.62 -21.31
C ILE A 297 13.38 3.66 -22.27
N GLU A 298 14.69 3.74 -22.40
CA GLU A 298 15.46 2.83 -23.23
C GLU A 298 15.34 1.37 -22.75
N SER A 299 15.36 1.13 -21.43
CA SER A 299 15.24 -0.21 -20.85
C SER A 299 13.95 -0.90 -21.27
N ILE A 300 12.81 -0.20 -21.26
CA ILE A 300 11.52 -0.79 -21.67
C ILE A 300 11.47 -1.05 -23.18
N VAL A 301 12.10 -0.21 -24.01
CA VAL A 301 12.15 -0.38 -25.47
C VAL A 301 13.04 -1.57 -25.86
N ILE A 302 14.21 -1.69 -25.24
CA ILE A 302 15.21 -2.73 -25.53
C ILE A 302 14.78 -4.10 -25.01
N SER A 303 13.99 -4.15 -23.94
CA SER A 303 13.60 -5.40 -23.30
C SER A 303 12.80 -6.34 -24.21
N TYR A 304 12.81 -7.63 -23.85
CA TYR A 304 11.98 -8.65 -24.49
C TYR A 304 10.57 -8.77 -23.88
N GLN A 305 10.22 -7.90 -22.94
CA GLN A 305 8.85 -7.84 -22.41
C GLN A 305 7.89 -7.38 -23.50
N ARG A 306 6.73 -8.04 -23.55
CA ARG A 306 5.66 -7.66 -24.47
C ARG A 306 5.04 -6.35 -24.02
N VAL A 307 4.95 -5.40 -24.95
CA VAL A 307 4.27 -4.12 -24.71
C VAL A 307 3.10 -4.01 -25.65
N TYR A 308 1.91 -3.82 -25.08
CA TYR A 308 0.64 -3.68 -25.80
C TYR A 308 0.11 -2.26 -25.54
N PRO A 309 0.36 -1.30 -26.45
CA PRO A 309 -0.03 0.09 -26.24
C PRO A 309 -1.53 0.29 -25.96
N GLU A 310 -2.38 -0.58 -26.50
CA GLU A 310 -3.85 -0.50 -26.40
C GLU A 310 -4.41 -0.77 -24.99
N ILE A 311 -3.66 -1.48 -24.14
CA ILE A 311 -4.10 -1.76 -22.74
C ILE A 311 -3.48 -0.80 -21.73
N ILE A 312 -2.58 0.08 -22.18
CA ILE A 312 -1.97 1.09 -21.32
C ILE A 312 -2.97 2.24 -21.20
N GLN A 313 -3.28 2.64 -19.96
CA GLN A 313 -4.14 3.79 -19.69
C GLN A 313 -3.59 5.04 -20.38
N GLU A 314 -4.49 5.89 -20.89
CA GLU A 314 -4.11 7.05 -21.70
C GLU A 314 -3.20 8.00 -20.91
N GLU A 315 -3.48 8.21 -19.63
CA GLU A 315 -2.67 9.05 -18.75
C GLU A 315 -1.24 8.52 -18.59
N ASP A 316 -1.07 7.21 -18.42
CA ASP A 316 0.24 6.57 -18.30
C ASP A 316 1.01 6.66 -19.62
N MET A 317 0.34 6.42 -20.76
CA MET A 317 0.96 6.56 -22.08
C MET A 317 1.40 8.01 -22.34
N ASN A 318 0.59 9.01 -21.96
CA ASN A 318 0.93 10.41 -22.09
C ASN A 318 2.17 10.79 -21.27
N VAL A 319 2.33 10.23 -20.07
CA VAL A 319 3.55 10.40 -19.27
C VAL A 319 4.77 9.82 -19.99
N LEU A 320 4.68 8.60 -20.51
CA LEU A 320 5.80 7.98 -21.24
C LEU A 320 6.17 8.77 -22.50
N ILE A 321 5.17 9.30 -23.22
CA ILE A 321 5.40 10.16 -24.38
C ILE A 321 6.13 11.44 -23.98
N ALA A 322 5.67 12.13 -22.94
CA ALA A 322 6.28 13.35 -22.44
C ALA A 322 7.74 13.14 -22.00
N ARG A 323 8.09 11.91 -21.58
CA ARG A 323 9.45 11.50 -21.19
C ARG A 323 10.31 10.99 -22.36
N GLY A 324 9.82 11.06 -23.60
CA GLY A 324 10.63 10.82 -24.79
C GLY A 324 10.49 9.43 -25.42
N LEU A 325 9.49 8.63 -25.02
CA LEU A 325 9.23 7.30 -25.60
C LEU A 325 9.23 7.31 -27.15
N PRO A 326 8.57 8.22 -27.87
CA PRO A 326 8.58 8.22 -29.33
C PRO A 326 9.97 8.39 -29.92
N THR A 327 10.75 9.36 -29.41
CA THR A 327 12.09 9.66 -29.91
C THR A 327 13.04 8.49 -29.69
N ILE A 328 13.05 7.93 -28.48
CA ILE A 328 13.91 6.80 -28.10
C ILE A 328 13.49 5.54 -28.85
N PHE A 329 12.18 5.28 -28.96
CA PHE A 329 11.66 4.16 -29.73
C PHE A 329 12.07 4.26 -31.20
N LYS A 330 11.93 5.43 -31.83
CA LYS A 330 12.33 5.62 -33.22
C LYS A 330 13.81 5.35 -33.46
N ARG A 331 14.67 5.86 -32.56
CA ARG A 331 16.11 5.61 -32.57
C ARG A 331 16.40 4.12 -32.57
N ILE A 332 15.91 3.40 -31.57
CA ILE A 332 16.23 1.98 -31.38
C ILE A 332 15.58 1.11 -32.45
N ALA A 333 14.30 1.33 -32.74
CA ALA A 333 13.56 0.51 -33.70
C ALA A 333 14.10 0.68 -35.12
N PHE A 334 14.25 1.93 -35.60
CA PHE A 334 14.48 2.20 -37.02
C PHE A 334 15.90 2.69 -37.32
N VAL A 335 16.50 3.56 -36.51
CA VAL A 335 17.89 4.04 -36.77
C VAL A 335 18.89 2.93 -36.48
N GLU A 336 18.80 2.31 -35.31
CA GLU A 336 19.62 1.16 -34.91
C GLU A 336 19.12 -0.16 -35.53
N SER A 337 18.03 -0.10 -36.30
CA SER A 337 17.48 -1.22 -37.07
C SER A 337 17.10 -2.44 -36.24
N ARG A 338 16.71 -2.25 -34.96
CA ARG A 338 16.29 -3.36 -34.09
C ARG A 338 15.02 -4.06 -34.57
N ILE A 339 14.22 -3.43 -35.43
CA ILE A 339 13.10 -4.08 -36.12
C ILE A 339 13.53 -5.29 -36.97
N SER A 340 14.80 -5.44 -37.30
CA SER A 340 15.34 -6.63 -37.97
C SER A 340 15.54 -7.82 -37.02
N SER A 341 15.56 -7.58 -35.70
CA SER A 341 15.68 -8.63 -34.70
C SER A 341 14.39 -9.43 -34.61
N PHE A 342 14.50 -10.71 -34.96
CA PHE A 342 13.36 -11.61 -35.09
C PHE A 342 12.50 -11.70 -33.82
N GLU A 343 13.13 -11.98 -32.69
CA GLU A 343 12.44 -12.15 -31.41
C GLU A 343 11.82 -10.83 -30.93
N TRP A 344 12.59 -9.74 -31.03
CA TRP A 344 12.14 -8.42 -30.58
C TRP A 344 10.96 -7.91 -31.42
N ALA A 345 11.07 -7.99 -32.74
CA ALA A 345 10.07 -7.47 -33.67
C ALA A 345 8.81 -8.32 -33.74
N ASN A 346 8.91 -9.66 -33.63
CA ASN A 346 7.74 -10.53 -33.69
C ASN A 346 6.98 -10.62 -32.36
N HIS A 347 7.70 -10.69 -31.24
CA HIS A 347 7.11 -11.09 -29.97
C HIS A 347 7.11 -9.98 -28.93
N ALA A 348 8.19 -9.20 -28.80
CA ALA A 348 8.29 -8.20 -27.75
C ALA A 348 7.59 -6.87 -28.11
N LYS A 349 7.94 -6.29 -29.26
CA LYS A 349 7.61 -4.89 -29.60
C LYS A 349 6.81 -4.70 -30.87
N ARG A 350 6.30 -5.79 -31.47
CA ARG A 350 5.42 -5.75 -32.65
C ARG A 350 4.35 -4.66 -32.55
N TRP A 351 3.57 -4.69 -31.48
CA TRP A 351 2.45 -3.75 -31.30
C TRP A 351 2.90 -2.32 -31.01
N LEU A 352 4.08 -2.13 -30.42
CA LEU A 352 4.66 -0.80 -30.24
C LEU A 352 5.16 -0.21 -31.58
N VAL A 353 5.69 -1.04 -32.49
CA VAL A 353 6.03 -0.63 -33.87
C VAL A 353 4.75 -0.18 -34.60
N ILE A 354 3.70 -1.00 -34.54
CA ILE A 354 2.41 -0.69 -35.18
C ILE A 354 1.81 0.60 -34.63
N TRP A 355 1.74 0.74 -33.30
CA TRP A 355 1.26 1.95 -32.65
C TRP A 355 2.05 3.18 -33.08
N TYR A 356 3.38 3.09 -33.13
CA TYR A 356 4.23 4.20 -33.50
C TYR A 356 3.95 4.67 -34.93
N ILE A 357 3.90 3.73 -35.88
CA ILE A 357 3.65 4.04 -37.29
C ILE A 357 2.25 4.62 -37.49
N LYS A 358 1.22 4.04 -36.85
CA LYS A 358 -0.15 4.59 -36.93
C LYS A 358 -0.23 6.02 -36.36
N LYS A 359 0.51 6.31 -35.29
CA LYS A 359 0.44 7.59 -34.58
C LYS A 359 1.30 8.69 -35.21
N TYR A 360 2.50 8.36 -35.69
CA TYR A 360 3.50 9.33 -36.17
C TYR A 360 3.76 9.24 -37.67
N GLY A 361 3.16 8.29 -38.37
CA GLY A 361 3.37 8.06 -39.79
C GLY A 361 4.74 7.44 -40.10
N VAL A 362 5.16 7.59 -41.36
CA VAL A 362 6.45 7.15 -41.86
C VAL A 362 7.26 8.33 -42.38
N ASP A 363 8.57 8.26 -42.21
CA ASP A 363 9.55 9.17 -42.82
C ASP A 363 10.66 8.38 -43.52
N GLU A 364 11.63 9.08 -44.10
CA GLU A 364 12.76 8.46 -44.81
C GLU A 364 13.48 7.37 -43.99
N ILE A 365 13.71 7.61 -42.70
CA ILE A 365 14.41 6.66 -41.82
C ILE A 365 13.58 5.38 -41.67
N ILE A 366 12.29 5.54 -41.41
CA ILE A 366 11.37 4.41 -41.23
C ILE A 366 11.21 3.63 -42.53
N VAL A 367 11.03 4.32 -43.66
CA VAL A 367 10.89 3.71 -44.99
C VAL A 367 12.16 2.94 -45.35
N TRP A 368 13.34 3.52 -45.11
CA TRP A 368 14.62 2.85 -45.35
C TRP A 368 14.77 1.60 -44.46
N ALA A 369 14.49 1.70 -43.17
CA ALA A 369 14.62 0.60 -42.21
C ALA A 369 13.68 -0.56 -42.56
N LEU A 370 12.42 -0.27 -42.88
CA LEU A 370 11.44 -1.27 -43.32
C LEU A 370 11.85 -1.90 -44.64
N THR A 371 12.24 -1.10 -45.62
CA THR A 371 12.69 -1.60 -46.92
C THR A 371 13.85 -2.58 -46.78
N ASN A 372 14.85 -2.27 -45.95
CA ASN A 372 15.99 -3.17 -45.75
C ASN A 372 15.63 -4.43 -44.95
N THR A 373 14.78 -4.29 -43.93
CA THR A 373 14.36 -5.40 -43.08
C THR A 373 13.56 -6.45 -43.88
N PHE A 374 12.72 -6.02 -44.81
CA PHE A 374 11.81 -6.90 -45.56
C PHE A 374 12.31 -7.23 -46.98
N ARG A 375 13.63 -7.30 -47.20
CA ARG A 375 14.25 -7.79 -48.46
C ARG A 375 14.55 -9.28 -48.48
N GLY A 376 14.66 -9.93 -47.32
CA GLY A 376 15.09 -11.31 -47.18
C GLY A 376 14.47 -11.98 -45.96
N ASP A 377 15.26 -12.65 -45.12
CA ASP A 377 14.80 -13.18 -43.83
C ASP A 377 14.33 -12.03 -42.94
N HIS A 378 13.07 -12.13 -42.48
CA HIS A 378 12.38 -11.01 -41.84
C HIS A 378 11.44 -11.49 -40.74
N PRO A 379 11.10 -10.65 -39.75
CA PRO A 379 10.13 -11.01 -38.72
C PRO A 379 8.71 -11.15 -39.32
N TRP A 380 8.25 -12.39 -39.51
CA TRP A 380 6.98 -12.68 -40.20
C TRP A 380 5.74 -12.10 -39.52
N HIS A 381 5.72 -12.06 -38.19
CA HIS A 381 4.57 -11.52 -37.46
C HIS A 381 4.50 -10.00 -37.54
N LEU A 382 5.66 -9.33 -37.57
CA LEU A 382 5.68 -7.89 -37.83
C LEU A 382 5.29 -7.59 -39.28
N ARG A 383 5.76 -8.38 -40.26
CA ARG A 383 5.34 -8.27 -41.67
C ARG A 383 3.82 -8.30 -41.79
N ASP A 384 3.18 -9.31 -41.22
CA ASP A 384 1.74 -9.50 -41.35
C ASP A 384 0.97 -8.32 -40.76
N ALA A 385 1.36 -7.89 -39.55
CA ALA A 385 0.76 -6.72 -38.92
C ALA A 385 0.96 -5.44 -39.74
N LEU A 386 2.16 -5.18 -40.27
CA LEU A 386 2.42 -4.00 -41.11
C LEU A 386 1.63 -4.02 -42.42
N LYS A 387 1.50 -5.20 -43.04
CA LYS A 387 0.72 -5.38 -44.26
C LYS A 387 -0.75 -5.07 -44.03
N GLU A 388 -1.32 -5.50 -42.90
CA GLU A 388 -2.66 -5.12 -42.48
C GLU A 388 -2.78 -3.60 -42.33
N VAL A 389 -1.84 -2.96 -41.62
CA VAL A 389 -1.83 -1.49 -41.44
C VAL A 389 -1.79 -0.73 -42.77
N PHE A 390 -0.92 -1.10 -43.70
CA PHE A 390 -0.86 -0.42 -45.00
C PHE A 390 -2.10 -0.67 -45.88
N ASN A 391 -2.80 -1.80 -45.70
CA ASN A 391 -4.04 -2.06 -46.41
C ASN A 391 -5.22 -1.27 -45.82
N GLU A 392 -5.24 -1.08 -44.50
CA GLU A 392 -6.28 -0.33 -43.79
C GLU A 392 -6.12 1.19 -43.93
N ASP A 393 -4.88 1.69 -44.10
CA ASP A 393 -4.57 3.11 -44.21
C ASP A 393 -3.89 3.46 -45.55
N PRO A 394 -4.69 3.79 -46.58
CA PRO A 394 -4.17 4.19 -47.89
C PRO A 394 -3.28 5.43 -47.85
N VAL A 395 -3.53 6.37 -46.93
CA VAL A 395 -2.76 7.63 -46.84
C VAL A 395 -1.34 7.35 -46.35
N LEU A 396 -1.22 6.49 -45.33
CA LEU A 396 0.07 6.00 -44.85
C LEU A 396 0.81 5.22 -45.93
N LYS A 397 0.10 4.36 -46.68
CA LYS A 397 0.66 3.58 -47.79
C LYS A 397 1.21 4.48 -48.89
N ASP A 398 0.44 5.49 -49.33
CA ASP A 398 0.84 6.45 -50.35
C ASP A 398 2.06 7.26 -49.90
N SER A 399 2.10 7.66 -48.63
CA SER A 399 3.25 8.36 -48.04
C SER A 399 4.52 7.50 -48.11
N PHE A 400 4.42 6.20 -47.80
CA PHE A 400 5.52 5.26 -47.93
C PHE A 400 6.01 5.14 -49.38
N VAL A 401 5.07 5.02 -50.33
CA VAL A 401 5.39 4.89 -51.76
C VAL A 401 6.09 6.15 -52.28
N MET A 402 5.57 7.32 -51.95
CA MET A 402 6.13 8.61 -52.36
C MET A 402 7.58 8.75 -51.89
N ILE A 403 7.85 8.54 -50.60
CA ILE A 403 9.21 8.62 -50.03
C ILE A 403 10.13 7.58 -50.70
N SER A 404 9.63 6.37 -50.95
CA SER A 404 10.41 5.32 -51.62
C SER A 404 10.82 5.72 -53.03
N GLN A 405 9.90 6.32 -53.79
CA GLN A 405 10.16 6.80 -55.15
C GLN A 405 11.16 7.97 -55.15
N GLU A 406 10.98 8.95 -54.26
CA GLU A 406 11.88 10.11 -54.13
C GLU A 406 13.31 9.69 -53.79
N LYS A 407 13.48 8.63 -52.99
CA LYS A 407 14.79 8.16 -52.52
C LYS A 407 15.36 6.99 -53.32
N GLY A 408 14.63 6.50 -54.32
CA GLY A 408 15.04 5.36 -55.16
C GLY A 408 15.08 4.03 -54.40
N TYR A 409 14.24 3.87 -53.37
CA TYR A 409 14.12 2.62 -52.63
C TYR A 409 13.19 1.63 -53.35
N ILE A 410 13.57 0.36 -53.36
CA ILE A 410 12.75 -0.72 -53.90
C ILE A 410 11.60 -1.00 -52.92
N LEU A 411 10.37 -0.92 -53.39
CA LEU A 411 9.19 -1.21 -52.57
C LEU A 411 9.22 -2.67 -52.08
N PRO A 412 9.04 -2.92 -50.77
CA PRO A 412 9.06 -4.27 -50.21
C PRO A 412 7.75 -5.00 -50.52
N THR A 413 7.76 -5.86 -51.54
CA THR A 413 6.58 -6.66 -51.97
C THR A 413 5.97 -7.49 -50.83
N LEU A 414 6.80 -7.91 -49.86
CA LEU A 414 6.37 -8.63 -48.66
C LEU A 414 5.40 -7.82 -47.77
N LEU A 415 5.43 -6.49 -47.86
CA LEU A 415 4.50 -5.60 -47.14
C LEU A 415 3.25 -5.24 -47.98
N GLY A 416 3.09 -5.81 -49.17
CA GLY A 416 1.89 -5.61 -50.01
C GLY A 416 1.93 -4.36 -50.90
N PHE A 417 3.12 -3.91 -51.27
CA PHE A 417 3.37 -2.85 -52.26
C PHE A 417 3.55 -3.38 -53.67
#